data_AF-A0A2N2PD44-F1
#
_entry.id   AF-A0A2N2PD44-F1
#
_cell.length_a   1.000
_cell.length_b   1.000
_cell.length_c   1.000
_cell.angle_alpha   90.00
_cell.angle_beta   90.00
_cell.angle_gamma   90.00
#
_symmetry.space_group_name_H-M   'P 1'
#
loop_
_entity.id
_entity.type
_entity.pdbx_description
1 polymer ?
#
loop_
_entity_poly.entity_id
_entity_poly.type
_entity_poly.pdbx_seq_one_letter_code
_entity_poly.pdbx_strand_id
1 'polypeptide(L)'
;MLKFKPSTDKAKETKPRQKTNWLKVLTISNIVIIALVAIGIGSMAVIHQSDTNPNFCSTCHIMQPNVTSYQTGNTMDNVHQQAGVECKDCHDYPVPAEIASGVNYLVGNYEVDTQGKILKRVYTDEMCLDCHISQEYVADVTDFLFRNPHNSHWGFMPCSECHISHGEQIDYCSSCHDNGGQRMTGEPIEDRGKIGHLEQITSSD
;
A
#
# COMPACT_ATOMS: atom_id res chain seq x y z
N MET A 1 64.32 -73.90 -8.17
CA MET A 1 64.73 -72.72 -8.96
C MET A 1 63.49 -72.10 -9.58
N LEU A 2 63.15 -70.88 -9.14
CA LEU A 2 61.88 -70.19 -9.37
C LEU A 2 61.78 -69.71 -10.84
N LYS A 3 60.68 -70.06 -11.51
CA LYS A 3 60.30 -69.50 -12.81
C LYS A 3 59.66 -68.13 -12.59
N PHE A 4 60.33 -67.08 -13.05
CA PHE A 4 59.82 -65.71 -13.04
C PHE A 4 58.68 -65.60 -14.08
N LYS A 5 57.46 -65.28 -13.62
CA LYS A 5 56.31 -64.99 -14.48
C LYS A 5 56.17 -63.45 -14.53
N PRO A 6 56.28 -62.81 -15.70
CA PRO A 6 56.14 -61.35 -15.75
C PRO A 6 54.69 -60.95 -15.45
N SER A 7 54.52 -60.00 -14.52
CA SER A 7 53.26 -59.33 -14.22
C SER A 7 52.81 -58.55 -15.46
N THR A 8 51.57 -58.77 -15.89
CA THR A 8 50.92 -57.93 -16.92
C THR A 8 50.04 -56.91 -16.22
N ASP A 9 50.68 -55.89 -15.66
CA ASP A 9 49.95 -54.72 -15.18
C ASP A 9 49.50 -53.90 -16.39
N LYS A 10 48.23 -54.07 -16.78
CA LYS A 10 47.59 -53.19 -17.76
C LYS A 10 47.51 -51.79 -17.17
N ALA A 11 48.31 -50.87 -17.72
CA ALA A 11 48.21 -49.45 -17.46
C ALA A 11 46.75 -48.98 -17.66
N LYS A 12 46.16 -48.44 -16.61
CA LYS A 12 44.82 -47.86 -16.65
C LYS A 12 44.88 -46.59 -17.50
N GLU A 13 44.33 -46.68 -18.71
CA GLU A 13 44.27 -45.57 -19.66
C GLU A 13 43.51 -44.38 -19.03
N THR A 14 44.24 -43.31 -18.71
CA THR A 14 43.65 -42.08 -18.18
C THR A 14 43.02 -41.32 -19.35
N LYS A 15 41.67 -41.22 -19.35
CA LYS A 15 40.94 -40.42 -20.36
C LYS A 15 41.54 -39.00 -20.42
N PRO A 16 41.77 -38.45 -21.63
CA PRO A 16 42.36 -37.12 -21.76
C PRO A 16 41.43 -36.09 -21.10
N ARG A 17 41.96 -35.35 -20.12
CA ARG A 17 41.28 -34.19 -19.52
C ARG A 17 40.97 -33.20 -20.65
N GLN A 18 39.69 -32.99 -20.95
CA GLN A 18 39.26 -31.96 -21.89
C GLN A 18 39.81 -30.60 -21.41
N LYS A 19 40.63 -29.95 -22.24
CA LYS A 19 41.12 -28.59 -21.97
C LYS A 19 39.93 -27.63 -22.05
N THR A 20 39.46 -27.17 -20.89
CA THR A 20 38.43 -26.15 -20.82
C THR A 20 38.93 -24.87 -21.48
N ASN A 21 38.14 -24.33 -22.41
CA ASN A 21 38.46 -23.07 -23.06
C ASN A 21 38.11 -21.92 -22.10
N TRP A 22 39.08 -21.53 -21.27
CA TRP A 22 38.89 -20.57 -20.17
C TRP A 22 38.31 -19.23 -20.64
N LEU A 23 38.65 -18.80 -21.88
CA LEU A 23 38.08 -17.61 -22.48
C LEU A 23 36.55 -17.74 -22.70
N LYS A 24 36.07 -18.90 -23.15
CA LYS A 24 34.63 -19.16 -23.30
C LYS A 24 33.90 -19.17 -21.95
N VAL A 25 34.55 -19.73 -20.93
CA VAL A 25 34.00 -19.76 -19.56
C VAL A 25 33.88 -18.34 -19.01
N LEU A 26 34.91 -17.51 -19.18
CA LEU A 26 34.89 -16.09 -18.79
C LEU A 26 33.82 -15.30 -19.55
N THR A 27 33.68 -15.49 -20.86
CA THR A 27 32.66 -14.78 -21.63
C THR A 27 31.25 -15.15 -21.18
N ILE A 28 30.98 -16.45 -20.94
CA ILE A 28 29.68 -16.90 -20.44
C ILE A 28 29.43 -16.34 -19.04
N SER A 29 30.43 -16.39 -18.16
CA SER A 29 30.35 -15.82 -16.82
C SER A 29 29.98 -14.34 -16.84
N ASN A 30 30.66 -13.54 -17.68
CA ASN A 30 30.37 -12.11 -17.80
C ASN A 30 28.97 -11.84 -18.36
N ILE A 31 28.51 -12.60 -19.35
CA ILE A 31 27.14 -12.47 -19.88
C ILE A 31 26.11 -12.77 -18.80
N VAL A 32 26.31 -13.83 -18.01
CA VAL A 32 25.42 -14.18 -16.89
C VAL A 32 25.41 -13.06 -15.84
N ILE A 33 26.57 -12.52 -15.48
CA ILE A 33 26.67 -11.40 -14.53
C ILE A 33 25.92 -10.17 -15.07
N ILE A 34 26.13 -9.80 -16.33
CA ILE A 34 25.44 -8.66 -16.95
C ILE A 34 23.92 -8.88 -16.95
N ALA A 35 23.47 -10.10 -17.28
CA ALA A 35 22.04 -10.43 -17.25
C ALA A 35 21.46 -10.31 -15.84
N LEU A 36 22.16 -10.82 -14.81
CA LEU A 36 21.73 -10.71 -13.42
C LEU A 36 21.68 -9.25 -12.95
N VAL A 37 22.66 -8.43 -13.32
CA VAL A 37 22.68 -7.00 -13.00
C VAL A 37 21.52 -6.28 -13.70
N ALA A 38 21.27 -6.56 -14.97
CA ALA A 38 20.15 -5.97 -15.71
C ALA A 38 18.80 -6.35 -15.09
N ILE A 39 18.62 -7.61 -14.69
CA ILE A 39 17.43 -8.06 -13.96
C ILE A 39 17.30 -7.33 -12.62
N GLY A 40 18.39 -7.23 -11.85
CA GLY A 40 18.39 -6.52 -10.56
C GLY A 40 17.98 -5.06 -10.69
N ILE A 41 18.52 -4.33 -11.68
CA ILE A 41 18.16 -2.93 -11.97
C ILE A 41 16.69 -2.84 -12.41
N GLY A 42 16.24 -3.73 -13.29
CA GLY A 42 14.85 -3.77 -13.75
C GLY A 42 13.86 -4.00 -12.59
N SER A 43 14.15 -4.99 -11.74
CA SER A 43 13.32 -5.30 -10.57
C SER A 43 13.26 -4.12 -9.59
N MET A 44 14.38 -3.44 -9.35
CA MET A 44 14.42 -2.25 -8.49
C MET A 44 13.55 -1.12 -9.04
N ALA A 45 13.61 -0.86 -10.35
CA ALA A 45 12.79 0.17 -10.98
C ALA A 45 11.29 -0.14 -10.88
N VAL A 46 10.90 -1.41 -11.03
CA VAL A 46 9.51 -1.84 -10.87
C VAL A 46 9.02 -1.68 -9.44
N ILE A 47 9.83 -2.06 -8.45
CA ILE A 47 9.49 -1.89 -7.03
C ILE A 47 9.32 -0.40 -6.72
N HIS A 48 10.27 0.44 -7.14
CA HIS A 48 10.17 1.89 -6.93
C HIS A 48 8.91 2.50 -7.56
N GLN A 49 8.54 2.02 -8.75
CA GLN A 49 7.30 2.44 -9.40
C GLN A 49 6.06 1.99 -8.63
N SER A 50 6.09 0.80 -8.03
CA SER A 50 5.03 0.29 -7.16
C SER A 50 4.87 1.11 -5.89
N ASP A 51 5.99 1.56 -5.31
CA ASP A 51 6.00 2.39 -4.09
C ASP A 51 5.46 3.80 -4.36
N THR A 52 5.91 4.44 -5.44
CA THR A 52 5.77 5.89 -5.61
C THR A 52 4.79 6.33 -6.69
N ASN A 53 4.37 5.45 -7.61
CA ASN A 53 3.45 5.82 -8.68
C ASN A 53 2.05 5.22 -8.47
N PRO A 54 1.05 6.02 -8.09
CA PRO A 54 -0.33 5.52 -7.90
C PRO A 54 -0.93 4.92 -9.17
N ASN A 55 -0.54 5.37 -10.37
CA ASN A 55 -1.05 4.82 -11.63
C ASN A 55 -0.53 3.41 -11.92
N PHE A 56 0.56 2.99 -11.28
CA PHE A 56 1.11 1.64 -11.46
C PHE A 56 0.17 0.57 -10.90
N CYS A 57 -0.55 0.86 -9.81
CA CYS A 57 -1.48 -0.09 -9.20
C CYS A 57 -2.59 -0.53 -10.18
N SER A 58 -3.05 0.39 -11.04
CA SER A 58 -4.05 0.13 -12.08
C SER A 58 -3.56 -0.77 -13.23
N THR A 59 -2.25 -0.99 -13.38
CA THR A 59 -1.74 -1.82 -14.48
C THR A 59 -1.83 -3.31 -14.20
N CYS A 60 -1.90 -3.68 -12.92
CA CYS A 60 -1.82 -5.08 -12.47
C CYS A 60 -3.08 -5.57 -11.74
N HIS A 61 -3.98 -4.68 -11.27
CA HIS A 61 -5.27 -5.07 -10.67
C HIS A 61 -6.31 -3.94 -10.78
N ILE A 62 -7.57 -4.20 -10.37
CA ILE A 62 -8.70 -3.27 -10.51
C ILE A 62 -8.62 -2.13 -9.49
N MET A 63 -7.70 -1.18 -9.70
CA MET A 63 -7.49 -0.03 -8.81
C MET A 63 -7.88 1.31 -9.38
N GLN A 64 -8.17 1.39 -10.68
CA GLN A 64 -8.39 2.69 -11.33
C GLN A 64 -9.40 3.59 -10.62
N PRO A 65 -10.54 3.10 -10.08
CA PRO A 65 -11.44 3.93 -9.30
C PRO A 65 -10.79 4.54 -8.06
N ASN A 66 -10.05 3.74 -7.29
CA ASN A 66 -9.37 4.18 -6.07
C ASN A 66 -8.17 5.10 -6.38
N VAL A 67 -7.45 4.85 -7.48
CA VAL A 67 -6.39 5.76 -7.96
C VAL A 67 -6.95 7.12 -8.33
N THR A 68 -8.10 7.13 -9.02
CA THR A 68 -8.79 8.38 -9.40
C THR A 68 -9.26 9.13 -8.15
N SER A 69 -9.84 8.40 -7.19
CA SER A 69 -10.26 8.91 -5.88
C SER A 69 -9.09 9.55 -5.14
N TYR A 70 -7.96 8.85 -5.05
CA TYR A 70 -6.73 9.32 -4.41
C TYR A 70 -6.14 10.57 -5.08
N GLN A 71 -6.12 10.63 -6.41
CA GLN A 71 -5.51 11.75 -7.14
C GLN A 71 -6.39 13.00 -7.23
N THR A 72 -7.70 12.81 -7.39
CA THR A 72 -8.62 13.89 -7.83
C THR A 72 -9.96 13.90 -7.09
N GLY A 73 -10.22 12.88 -6.28
CA GLY A 73 -11.43 12.82 -5.48
C GLY A 73 -11.41 13.82 -4.34
N ASN A 74 -12.49 13.81 -3.59
CA ASN A 74 -12.64 14.58 -2.36
C ASN A 74 -12.61 13.68 -1.12
N THR A 75 -12.36 12.38 -1.26
CA THR A 75 -12.38 11.41 -0.16
C THR A 75 -11.09 11.47 0.68
N MET A 76 -11.04 10.73 1.80
CA MET A 76 -9.92 10.80 2.74
C MET A 76 -8.57 10.41 2.12
N ASP A 77 -8.57 9.46 1.19
CA ASP A 77 -7.38 9.10 0.40
C ASP A 77 -6.75 10.29 -0.32
N ASN A 78 -7.55 11.23 -0.85
CA ASN A 78 -7.04 12.46 -1.47
C ASN A 78 -6.48 13.44 -0.44
N VAL A 79 -7.06 13.51 0.76
CA VAL A 79 -6.49 14.31 1.87
C VAL A 79 -5.11 13.78 2.25
N HIS A 80 -4.96 12.45 2.31
CA HIS A 80 -3.67 11.79 2.55
C HIS A 80 -2.69 11.99 1.38
N GLN A 81 -3.17 11.95 0.14
CA GLN A 81 -2.36 12.28 -1.03
C GLN A 81 -1.77 13.69 -0.94
N GLN A 82 -2.57 14.67 -0.55
CA GLN A 82 -2.13 16.06 -0.37
C GLN A 82 -1.13 16.20 0.80
N ALA A 83 -1.20 15.31 1.79
CA ALA A 83 -0.25 15.22 2.89
C ALA A 83 1.03 14.42 2.52
N GLY A 84 1.13 13.91 1.30
CA GLY A 84 2.29 13.15 0.83
C GLY A 84 2.31 11.68 1.28
N VAL A 85 1.19 11.14 1.75
CA VAL A 85 1.05 9.71 2.10
C VAL A 85 0.83 8.91 0.82
N GLU A 86 1.66 7.91 0.58
CA GLU A 86 1.64 7.05 -0.60
C GLU A 86 0.67 5.88 -0.43
N CYS A 87 0.35 5.19 -1.54
CA CYS A 87 -0.62 4.09 -1.51
C CYS A 87 -0.18 2.97 -0.56
N LYS A 88 1.11 2.62 -0.58
CA LYS A 88 1.69 1.51 0.19
C LYS A 88 1.95 1.83 1.66
N ASP A 89 1.85 3.10 2.07
CA ASP A 89 1.87 3.48 3.48
C ASP A 89 0.65 2.92 4.23
N CYS A 90 -0.49 2.76 3.55
CA CYS A 90 -1.65 2.04 4.06
C CYS A 90 -1.76 0.60 3.50
N HIS A 91 -1.27 0.38 2.29
CA HIS A 91 -1.32 -0.89 1.57
C HIS A 91 0.03 -1.63 1.59
N ASP A 92 0.58 -1.86 2.78
CA ASP A 92 1.83 -2.58 2.94
C ASP A 92 1.65 -4.08 2.68
N TYR A 93 1.87 -4.48 1.42
CA TYR A 93 1.88 -5.88 1.01
C TYR A 93 3.32 -6.35 0.79
N PRO A 94 3.67 -7.54 1.28
CA PRO A 94 4.96 -8.12 0.94
C PRO A 94 5.00 -8.40 -0.57
N VAL A 95 6.17 -8.20 -1.19
CA VAL A 95 6.40 -8.38 -2.64
C VAL A 95 5.80 -9.68 -3.22
N PRO A 96 5.87 -10.86 -2.56
CA PRO A 96 5.22 -12.07 -3.07
C PRO A 96 3.69 -11.97 -3.20
N ALA A 97 3.03 -11.25 -2.29
CA ALA A 97 1.58 -11.04 -2.35
C ALA A 97 1.20 -10.10 -3.49
N GLU A 98 2.01 -9.08 -3.75
CA GLU A 98 1.85 -8.17 -4.89
C GLU A 98 1.97 -8.91 -6.23
N ILE A 99 3.01 -9.75 -6.37
CA ILE A 99 3.20 -10.61 -7.54
C ILE A 99 2.01 -11.55 -7.72
N ALA A 100 1.56 -12.21 -6.64
CA ALA A 100 0.42 -13.11 -6.69
C ALA A 100 -0.86 -12.39 -7.13
N SER A 101 -1.09 -11.15 -6.64
CA SER A 101 -2.21 -10.31 -7.05
C SER A 101 -2.18 -10.02 -8.56
N GLY A 102 -1.03 -9.63 -9.10
CA GLY A 102 -0.88 -9.38 -10.55
C GLY A 102 -1.12 -10.63 -11.40
N VAL A 103 -0.61 -11.79 -10.98
CA VAL A 103 -0.89 -13.07 -11.67
C VAL A 103 -2.37 -13.40 -11.62
N ASN A 104 -3.00 -13.27 -10.45
CA ASN A 104 -4.42 -13.51 -10.24
C ASN A 104 -5.30 -12.62 -11.14
N TYR A 105 -4.94 -11.34 -11.30
CA TYR A 105 -5.62 -10.45 -12.23
C TYR A 105 -5.54 -10.95 -13.68
N LEU A 106 -4.35 -11.34 -14.15
CA LEU A 106 -4.14 -11.83 -15.52
C LEU A 106 -4.92 -13.11 -15.83
N VAL A 107 -5.04 -14.03 -14.86
CA VAL A 107 -5.76 -15.29 -15.03
C VAL A 107 -7.25 -15.20 -14.65
N GLY A 108 -7.74 -14.01 -14.27
CA GLY A 108 -9.14 -13.79 -13.89
C GLY A 108 -9.53 -14.37 -12.53
N ASN A 109 -8.56 -14.64 -11.64
CA ASN A 109 -8.75 -15.23 -10.33
C ASN A 109 -8.79 -14.16 -9.22
N TYR A 110 -9.80 -13.28 -9.24
CA TYR A 110 -9.97 -12.22 -8.27
C TYR A 110 -11.43 -12.03 -7.86
N GLU A 111 -11.64 -11.50 -6.67
CA GLU A 111 -12.97 -11.24 -6.12
C GLU A 111 -13.32 -9.75 -6.22
N VAL A 112 -14.56 -9.48 -6.62
CA VAL A 112 -15.16 -8.14 -6.70
C VAL A 112 -16.54 -8.18 -6.08
N ASP A 113 -17.02 -7.03 -5.64
CA ASP A 113 -18.38 -6.85 -5.17
C ASP A 113 -19.41 -6.87 -6.32
N THR A 114 -20.69 -6.72 -5.98
CA THR A 114 -21.80 -6.68 -6.94
C THR A 114 -21.73 -5.54 -7.96
N GLN A 115 -20.89 -4.54 -7.72
CA GLN A 115 -20.64 -3.39 -8.59
C GLN A 115 -19.34 -3.56 -9.40
N GLY A 116 -18.65 -4.69 -9.29
CA GLY A 116 -17.36 -4.93 -9.94
C GLY A 116 -16.19 -4.16 -9.31
N LYS A 117 -16.36 -3.63 -8.09
CA LYS A 117 -15.29 -2.97 -7.32
C LYS A 117 -14.56 -3.99 -6.45
N ILE A 118 -13.29 -3.73 -6.16
CA ILE A 118 -12.55 -4.57 -5.22
C ILE A 118 -13.21 -4.55 -3.85
N LEU A 119 -13.11 -5.68 -3.15
CA LEU A 119 -13.61 -5.78 -1.78
C LEU A 119 -12.89 -4.79 -0.87
N LYS A 120 -13.64 -4.11 -0.01
CA LYS A 120 -13.09 -3.16 0.96
C LYS A 120 -12.18 -3.88 1.95
N ARG A 121 -11.02 -3.28 2.22
CA ARG A 121 -10.15 -3.71 3.32
C ARG A 121 -10.53 -2.97 4.59
N VAL A 122 -10.49 -3.69 5.70
CA VAL A 122 -10.68 -3.14 7.04
C VAL A 122 -9.33 -3.10 7.72
N TYR A 123 -8.98 -1.94 8.25
CA TYR A 123 -7.77 -1.72 9.03
C TYR A 123 -8.15 -1.56 10.51
N THR A 124 -7.24 -1.96 11.39
CA THR A 124 -7.32 -1.63 12.81
C THR A 124 -6.90 -0.17 13.03
N ASP A 125 -7.24 0.40 14.19
CA ASP A 125 -6.84 1.77 14.55
C ASP A 125 -5.31 1.96 14.53
N GLU A 126 -4.53 0.90 14.79
CA GLU A 126 -3.06 0.93 14.77
C GLU A 126 -2.51 1.52 13.47
N MET A 127 -3.05 1.12 12.32
CA MET A 127 -2.68 1.66 11.01
C MET A 127 -2.85 3.19 10.94
N CYS A 128 -3.91 3.70 11.54
CA CYS A 128 -4.16 5.14 11.59
C CYS A 128 -3.20 5.82 12.58
N LEU A 129 -3.00 5.21 13.75
CA LEU A 129 -2.23 5.77 14.85
C LEU A 129 -0.71 5.77 14.61
N ASP A 130 -0.21 4.96 13.67
CA ASP A 130 1.19 5.03 13.23
C ASP A 130 1.60 6.44 12.77
N CYS A 131 0.67 7.19 12.18
CA CYS A 131 0.85 8.60 11.81
C CYS A 131 0.09 9.58 12.73
N HIS A 132 -1.07 9.17 13.26
CA HIS A 132 -1.93 10.03 14.08
C HIS A 132 -1.63 9.97 15.60
N ILE A 133 -0.50 9.36 15.99
CA ILE A 133 0.07 9.34 17.35
C ILE A 133 -0.75 8.53 18.35
N SER A 134 -1.93 9.00 18.74
CA SER A 134 -2.85 8.31 19.65
C SER A 134 -4.26 8.89 19.53
N GLN A 135 -5.27 8.16 20.02
CA GLN A 135 -6.65 8.68 20.00
C GLN A 135 -6.81 9.89 20.92
N GLU A 136 -6.09 9.94 22.04
CA GLU A 136 -6.01 11.09 22.92
C GLU A 136 -5.40 12.30 22.19
N TYR A 137 -4.30 12.10 21.46
CA TYR A 137 -3.69 13.19 20.70
C TYR A 137 -4.65 13.75 19.65
N VAL A 138 -5.33 12.87 18.89
CA VAL A 138 -6.33 13.29 17.90
C VAL A 138 -7.50 14.04 18.56
N ALA A 139 -7.96 13.57 19.73
CA ALA A 139 -8.94 14.28 20.54
C ALA A 139 -8.48 15.68 20.94
N ASP A 140 -7.26 15.81 21.45
CA ASP A 140 -6.69 17.09 21.89
C ASP A 140 -6.54 18.08 20.73
N VAL A 141 -6.01 17.65 19.58
CA VAL A 141 -5.81 18.55 18.43
C VAL A 141 -7.11 18.88 17.69
N THR A 142 -8.23 18.28 18.08
CA THR A 142 -9.57 18.58 17.53
C THR A 142 -10.52 19.18 18.57
N ASP A 143 -10.00 19.64 19.70
CA ASP A 143 -10.76 20.24 20.81
C ASP A 143 -11.54 21.51 20.43
N PHE A 144 -11.10 22.20 19.37
CA PHE A 144 -11.76 23.38 18.82
C PHE A 144 -13.13 23.08 18.18
N LEU A 145 -13.46 21.81 17.94
CA LEU A 145 -14.77 21.41 17.45
C LEU A 145 -15.82 21.52 18.55
N PHE A 146 -16.93 22.22 18.28
CA PHE A 146 -18.03 22.36 19.24
C PHE A 146 -18.56 21.01 19.75
N ARG A 147 -18.60 20.00 18.87
CA ARG A 147 -18.78 18.59 19.22
C ARG A 147 -17.60 17.81 18.67
N ASN A 148 -16.69 17.41 19.54
CA ASN A 148 -15.51 16.65 19.15
C ASN A 148 -15.85 15.15 19.01
N PRO A 149 -15.87 14.57 17.79
CA PRO A 149 -16.17 13.15 17.60
C PRO A 149 -15.08 12.22 18.15
N HIS A 150 -13.85 12.73 18.31
CA HIS A 150 -12.72 11.98 18.86
C HIS A 150 -12.70 11.98 20.39
N ASN A 151 -13.53 12.80 21.03
CA ASN A 151 -13.74 12.81 22.48
C ASN A 151 -15.24 12.74 22.80
N SER A 152 -15.86 11.63 22.42
CA SER A 152 -17.30 11.45 22.54
C SER A 152 -17.71 10.90 23.91
N HIS A 153 -19.00 10.97 24.24
CA HIS A 153 -19.54 10.32 25.43
C HIS A 153 -19.58 8.78 25.34
N TRP A 154 -19.26 8.20 24.18
CA TRP A 154 -19.03 6.77 23.98
C TRP A 154 -17.55 6.39 24.15
N GLY A 155 -16.70 7.36 24.48
CA GLY A 155 -15.25 7.19 24.52
C GLY A 155 -14.65 7.16 23.11
N PHE A 156 -13.54 6.44 23.00
CA PHE A 156 -12.79 6.24 21.78
C PHE A 156 -13.44 5.16 20.91
N MET A 157 -13.91 5.57 19.72
CA MET A 157 -14.50 4.69 18.72
C MET A 157 -13.45 4.33 17.66
N PRO A 158 -13.54 3.14 17.04
CA PRO A 158 -12.62 2.78 15.96
C PRO A 158 -12.65 3.81 14.83
N CYS A 159 -11.49 4.15 14.29
CA CYS A 159 -11.36 5.18 13.25
C CYS A 159 -12.24 4.84 12.03
N SER A 160 -12.34 3.55 11.71
CA SER A 160 -13.10 3.02 10.57
C SER A 160 -14.62 3.09 10.71
N GLU A 161 -15.16 3.41 11.89
CA GLU A 161 -16.61 3.62 12.07
C GLU A 161 -17.10 4.86 11.32
N CYS A 162 -16.23 5.87 11.20
CA CYS A 162 -16.54 7.14 10.56
C CYS A 162 -15.69 7.40 9.29
N HIS A 163 -14.40 7.06 9.34
CA HIS A 163 -13.44 7.41 8.30
C HIS A 163 -13.23 6.29 7.27
N ILE A 164 -13.49 6.63 6.01
CA ILE A 164 -13.39 5.76 4.84
C ILE A 164 -12.39 6.38 3.84
N SER A 165 -11.33 5.64 3.50
CA SER A 165 -10.28 6.12 2.58
C SER A 165 -10.82 6.37 1.18
N HIS A 166 -11.40 5.34 0.54
CA HIS A 166 -11.88 5.37 -0.84
C HIS A 166 -13.41 5.47 -0.92
N GLY A 167 -14.00 6.45 -0.23
CA GLY A 167 -15.45 6.62 -0.28
C GLY A 167 -15.98 7.69 0.68
N GLU A 168 -17.31 7.82 0.65
CA GLU A 168 -18.04 8.73 1.52
C GLU A 168 -17.85 8.37 3.00
N GLN A 169 -17.77 9.42 3.82
CA GLN A 169 -17.64 9.26 5.26
C GLN A 169 -18.96 8.87 5.89
N ILE A 170 -18.87 8.19 7.02
CA ILE A 170 -20.04 7.77 7.79
C ILE A 170 -20.26 8.79 8.91
N ASP A 171 -21.40 9.46 8.87
CA ASP A 171 -21.87 10.26 9.99
C ASP A 171 -22.56 9.35 11.03
N TYR A 172 -21.73 8.74 11.88
CA TYR A 172 -22.20 7.82 12.91
C TYR A 172 -23.10 8.53 13.93
N CYS A 173 -22.83 9.79 14.25
CA CYS A 173 -23.57 10.56 15.26
C CYS A 173 -25.03 10.79 14.84
N SER A 174 -25.23 11.13 13.57
CA SER A 174 -26.56 11.32 12.97
C SER A 174 -27.44 10.08 12.93
N SER A 175 -26.90 8.89 13.24
CA SER A 175 -27.71 7.69 13.43
C SER A 175 -28.65 7.77 14.64
N CYS A 176 -28.30 8.59 15.64
CA CYS A 176 -29.07 8.73 16.89
C CYS A 176 -29.63 10.14 17.09
N HIS A 177 -28.86 11.17 16.76
CA HIS A 177 -29.23 12.57 16.97
C HIS A 177 -28.51 13.46 15.95
N ASP A 178 -28.99 14.69 15.74
CA ASP A 178 -28.29 15.66 14.89
C ASP A 178 -26.80 15.80 15.30
N ASN A 179 -25.89 15.70 14.33
CA ASN A 179 -24.45 15.77 14.57
C ASN A 179 -23.94 17.18 14.92
N GLY A 180 -24.84 18.18 14.96
CA GLY A 180 -24.53 19.58 15.24
C GLY A 180 -24.01 20.35 14.03
N GLY A 181 -24.34 19.93 12.80
CA GLY A 181 -23.82 20.53 11.57
C GLY A 181 -22.33 20.30 11.36
N GLN A 182 -21.76 19.26 12.00
CA GLN A 182 -20.35 18.94 11.85
C GLN A 182 -20.10 18.41 10.44
N ARG A 183 -19.21 19.09 9.72
CA ARG A 183 -18.75 18.64 8.39
C ARG A 183 -17.89 17.38 8.52
N MET A 184 -18.11 16.45 7.61
CA MET A 184 -17.25 15.28 7.43
C MET A 184 -16.03 15.60 6.54
N THR A 185 -14.99 14.80 6.64
CA THR A 185 -13.80 14.94 5.80
C THR A 185 -14.13 14.61 4.35
N GLY A 186 -13.94 15.56 3.46
CA GLY A 186 -14.17 15.39 2.02
C GLY A 186 -15.36 16.14 1.45
N GLU A 187 -16.22 16.66 2.30
CA GLU A 187 -17.18 17.69 1.91
C GLU A 187 -16.47 18.98 1.46
N PRO A 188 -17.15 19.92 0.78
CA PRO A 188 -16.63 21.26 0.50
C PRO A 188 -16.30 22.04 1.78
N ILE A 189 -15.19 22.80 1.82
CA ILE A 189 -14.86 23.61 3.02
C ILE A 189 -15.80 24.81 3.03
N GLU A 190 -16.84 24.73 3.83
CA GLU A 190 -17.71 25.86 4.12
C GLU A 190 -17.12 26.68 5.26
N ASP A 191 -17.10 28.01 5.09
CA ASP A 191 -16.71 28.94 6.15
C ASP A 191 -17.71 28.83 7.30
N ARG A 192 -17.27 28.25 8.42
CA ARG A 192 -18.10 28.07 9.62
C ARG A 192 -18.22 29.35 10.45
N GLY A 193 -17.75 30.49 9.93
CA GLY A 193 -17.63 31.73 10.69
C GLY A 193 -16.57 31.62 11.77
N LYS A 194 -16.36 32.71 12.52
CA LYS A 194 -15.44 32.68 13.65
C LYS A 194 -16.10 31.92 14.80
N ILE A 195 -15.45 30.87 15.28
CA ILE A 195 -15.78 30.21 16.55
C ILE A 195 -15.67 31.24 17.69
N GLY A 196 -16.81 31.84 18.01
CA GLY A 196 -16.97 32.84 19.05
C GLY A 196 -18.45 32.99 19.31
N HIS A 197 -18.91 32.44 20.43
CA HIS A 197 -20.23 32.69 20.98
C HIS A 197 -20.39 34.21 21.21
N LEU A 198 -20.90 34.95 20.22
CA LEU A 198 -21.26 36.38 20.35
C LEU A 198 -21.98 36.96 19.12
N GLU A 199 -22.96 36.27 18.54
CA GLU A 199 -23.75 36.93 17.48
C GLU A 199 -25.16 36.35 17.29
N GLN A 200 -26.02 36.44 18.31
CA GLN A 200 -27.48 36.44 18.12
C GLN A 200 -28.22 37.20 19.22
N ILE A 201 -27.96 38.50 19.41
CA ILE A 201 -29.00 39.44 19.85
C ILE A 201 -28.66 40.81 19.25
N THR A 202 -29.18 41.14 18.07
CA THR A 202 -29.73 42.47 17.76
C THR A 202 -30.38 42.46 16.37
N SER A 203 -31.50 43.18 16.30
CA SER A 203 -32.33 43.49 15.12
C SER A 203 -33.35 42.44 14.67
N SER A 204 -34.48 42.43 15.37
CA SER A 204 -35.78 42.42 14.70
C SER A 204 -36.51 43.68 15.16
N ASP A 205 -36.77 44.57 14.20
CA ASP A 205 -37.74 45.66 14.28
C ASP A 205 -39.15 45.15 14.63
#